data_AF-A0A2M7Q2Q6-F1
#
_entry.id   AF-A0A2M7Q2Q6-F1
#
_cell.length_a   1.000
_cell.length_b   1.000
_cell.length_c   1.000
_cell.angle_alpha   90.00
_cell.angle_beta   90.00
_cell.angle_gamma   90.00
#
_symmetry.space_group_name_H-M   'P 1'
#
loop_
_entity.id
_entity.type
_entity.pdbx_description
1 polymer ?
#
loop_
_entity_poly.entity_id
_entity_poly.type
_entity_poly.pdbx_seq_one_letter_code
_entity_poly.pdbx_strand_id
1 'polypeptide(L)'
;MNFGFSIDALNGSGSKAWRLQRDLKHWRSCTYAESLQSNDALLTDAAQAETWVLRRMAQDKDFQLAAKTKAGMFDFLMRGIFAHAVLHRLTTAPIPDKQQMIQTIRNSLPGTPWLLYLNISGHFRAIDTQSSRIIGNLDIAVRGEIASSPDYIGPLASDNDPMMGELYHQFLAGWLEHLTTSNMAVFVPDAEKLKEESFYLEAIDRWQPEPT
;
A
#
# COMPACT_ATOMS: atom_id res chain seq x y z
N MET A 1 2.67 17.01 -2.85
CA MET A 1 2.39 15.77 -3.62
C MET A 1 0.90 15.71 -3.86
N ASN A 2 0.47 15.32 -5.06
CA ASN A 2 -0.95 15.27 -5.41
C ASN A 2 -1.33 13.81 -5.70
N PHE A 3 -2.11 13.21 -4.81
CA PHE A 3 -2.63 11.85 -4.94
C PHE A 3 -4.01 11.77 -4.29
N GLY A 4 -4.76 10.73 -4.60
CA GLY A 4 -6.03 10.43 -3.95
C GLY A 4 -6.37 8.95 -4.06
N PHE A 5 -7.43 8.54 -3.40
CA PHE A 5 -7.88 7.16 -3.36
C PHE A 5 -9.19 7.00 -4.10
N SER A 6 -9.26 6.02 -5.01
CA SER A 6 -10.55 5.44 -5.39
C SER A 6 -10.83 4.24 -4.50
N ILE A 7 -12.09 3.80 -4.48
CA ILE A 7 -12.51 2.64 -3.70
C ILE A 7 -13.05 1.58 -4.67
N ASP A 8 -12.34 0.46 -4.71
CA ASP A 8 -12.72 -0.71 -5.50
C ASP A 8 -13.22 -1.82 -4.59
N ALA A 9 -14.41 -2.34 -4.88
CA ALA A 9 -14.95 -3.51 -4.25
C ALA A 9 -14.62 -4.74 -5.10
N LEU A 10 -13.91 -5.71 -4.54
CA LEU A 10 -13.46 -6.91 -5.25
C LEU A 10 -14.16 -8.14 -4.71
N ASN A 11 -14.64 -9.03 -5.59
CA ASN A 11 -15.15 -10.33 -5.16
C ASN A 11 -14.01 -11.26 -4.73
N GLY A 12 -14.32 -12.28 -3.92
CA GLY A 12 -13.30 -13.19 -3.37
C GLY A 12 -12.48 -13.99 -4.39
N SER A 13 -12.88 -14.04 -5.67
CA SER A 13 -12.08 -14.65 -6.75
C SER A 13 -11.26 -13.64 -7.57
N GLY A 14 -11.38 -12.33 -7.29
CA GLY A 14 -10.72 -11.27 -8.05
C GLY A 14 -11.22 -11.07 -9.48
N SER A 15 -12.28 -11.77 -9.89
CA SER A 15 -12.77 -11.79 -11.28
C SER A 15 -13.77 -10.68 -11.59
N LYS A 16 -14.33 -10.03 -10.57
CA LYS A 16 -15.26 -8.91 -10.73
C LYS A 16 -14.92 -7.81 -9.73
N ALA A 17 -14.81 -6.59 -10.23
CA ALA A 17 -14.60 -5.40 -9.44
C ALA A 17 -15.68 -4.36 -9.73
N TRP A 18 -15.94 -3.53 -8.73
CA TRP A 18 -16.80 -2.37 -8.84
C TRP A 18 -16.13 -1.15 -8.21
N ARG A 19 -16.30 0.04 -8.79
CA ARG A 19 -15.72 1.28 -8.28
C ARG A 19 -16.79 2.24 -7.78
N LEU A 20 -16.55 2.80 -6.59
CA LEU A 20 -17.40 3.83 -5.99
C LEU A 20 -17.44 5.09 -6.87
N GLN A 21 -18.64 5.58 -7.17
CA GLN A 21 -18.87 6.79 -7.96
C GLN A 21 -18.87 8.05 -7.09
N ARG A 22 -18.71 9.23 -7.71
CA ARG A 22 -18.60 10.55 -7.04
C ARG A 22 -19.70 10.88 -6.04
N ASP A 23 -20.90 10.32 -6.21
CA ASP A 23 -22.00 10.51 -5.27
C ASP A 23 -21.85 9.72 -3.96
N LEU A 24 -20.79 8.92 -3.82
CA LEU A 24 -20.45 8.07 -2.69
C LEU A 24 -21.56 7.05 -2.34
N LYS A 25 -22.42 6.73 -3.30
CA LYS A 25 -23.57 5.83 -3.11
C LYS A 25 -23.59 4.73 -4.15
N HIS A 26 -23.29 5.04 -5.40
CA HIS A 26 -23.39 4.09 -6.50
C HIS A 26 -22.04 3.48 -6.85
N TRP A 27 -22.10 2.31 -7.48
CA TRP A 27 -20.92 1.53 -7.87
C TRP A 27 -21.05 1.12 -9.33
N ARG A 28 -20.01 1.36 -10.12
CA ARG A 28 -19.95 0.88 -11.51
C ARG A 28 -19.09 -0.36 -11.61
N SER A 29 -19.33 -1.23 -12.58
CA SER A 29 -18.37 -2.29 -12.89
C SER A 29 -17.07 -1.69 -13.41
N CYS A 30 -15.93 -2.28 -13.05
CA CYS A 30 -14.61 -1.86 -13.49
C CYS A 30 -13.65 -3.05 -13.58
N THR A 31 -12.48 -2.83 -14.18
CA THR A 31 -11.28 -3.62 -13.86
C THR A 31 -10.69 -3.09 -12.56
N TYR A 32 -10.25 -3.99 -11.68
CA TYR A 32 -9.61 -3.57 -10.43
C TYR A 32 -8.38 -2.71 -10.70
N ALA A 33 -8.26 -1.60 -9.98
CA ALA A 33 -7.16 -0.64 -10.09
C ALA A 33 -6.95 -0.05 -11.49
N GLU A 34 -7.98 -0.03 -12.36
CA GLU A 34 -7.90 0.71 -13.63
C GLU A 34 -7.81 2.23 -13.39
N SER A 35 -7.38 2.97 -14.42
CA SER A 35 -7.30 4.44 -14.37
C SER A 35 -8.62 5.11 -13.98
N LEU A 36 -8.51 6.29 -13.38
CA LEU A 36 -9.67 7.08 -12.97
C LEU A 36 -10.53 7.49 -14.17
N GLN A 37 -11.85 7.31 -14.03
CA GLN A 37 -12.84 7.86 -14.95
C GLN A 37 -13.50 9.12 -14.36
N SER A 38 -14.13 9.90 -15.24
CA SER A 38 -14.74 11.19 -14.90
C SER A 38 -15.86 11.12 -13.86
N ASN A 39 -16.45 9.96 -13.58
CA ASN A 39 -17.50 9.80 -12.57
C ASN A 39 -17.03 9.03 -11.32
N ASP A 40 -15.75 8.68 -11.23
CA ASP A 40 -15.19 7.96 -10.09
C ASP A 40 -15.00 8.87 -8.88
N ALA A 41 -15.28 8.32 -7.69
CA ALA A 41 -14.93 8.97 -6.44
C ALA A 41 -13.40 9.05 -6.31
N LEU A 42 -12.90 10.25 -6.05
CA LEU A 42 -11.50 10.50 -5.70
C LEU A 42 -11.45 11.12 -4.31
N LEU A 43 -11.09 10.31 -3.32
CA LEU A 43 -10.99 10.72 -1.92
C LEU A 43 -9.56 11.20 -1.66
N THR A 44 -9.37 12.50 -1.41
CA THR A 44 -8.05 13.07 -1.10
C THR A 44 -7.72 13.05 0.40
N ASP A 45 -8.72 12.74 1.23
CA ASP A 45 -8.55 12.52 2.67
C ASP A 45 -8.43 11.02 2.97
N ALA A 46 -7.29 10.61 3.53
CA ALA A 46 -7.05 9.22 3.93
C ALA A 46 -8.05 8.74 4.98
N ALA A 47 -8.47 9.59 5.92
CA ALA A 47 -9.44 9.21 6.95
C ALA A 47 -10.80 8.85 6.32
N GLN A 48 -11.21 9.59 5.29
CA GLN A 48 -12.42 9.29 4.54
C GLN A 48 -12.31 7.95 3.79
N ALA A 49 -11.18 7.71 3.12
CA ALA A 49 -10.92 6.45 2.41
C ALA A 49 -10.89 5.24 3.38
N GLU A 50 -10.27 5.39 4.55
CA GLU A 50 -10.23 4.37 5.60
C GLU A 50 -11.62 3.96 6.13
N THR A 51 -12.64 4.81 5.97
CA THR A 51 -14.01 4.40 6.34
C THR A 51 -14.55 3.27 5.44
N TRP A 52 -14.05 3.18 4.21
CA TRP A 52 -14.45 2.20 3.20
C TRP A 52 -13.60 0.94 3.20
N VAL A 53 -12.31 1.08 3.48
CA VAL A 53 -11.34 -0.02 3.44
C VAL A 53 -11.77 -1.18 4.34
N LEU A 54 -11.67 -2.40 3.80
CA LEU A 54 -12.08 -3.66 4.44
C LEU A 54 -13.57 -3.70 4.79
N ARG A 55 -14.40 -2.84 4.20
CA ARG A 55 -15.84 -2.94 4.37
C ARG A 55 -16.38 -4.08 3.52
N ARG A 56 -17.21 -4.90 4.15
CA ARG A 56 -17.93 -5.95 3.43
C ARG A 56 -19.06 -5.31 2.62
N MET A 57 -19.15 -5.73 1.37
CA MET A 57 -20.16 -5.28 0.42
C MET A 57 -21.12 -6.43 0.15
N ALA A 58 -22.39 -6.09 -0.08
CA ALA A 58 -23.41 -7.04 -0.54
C ALA A 58 -24.03 -6.50 -1.82
N GLN A 59 -24.30 -7.38 -2.78
CA GLN A 59 -25.14 -7.03 -3.91
C GLN A 59 -26.57 -6.80 -3.39
N ASP A 60 -27.18 -5.70 -3.81
CA ASP A 60 -28.59 -5.45 -3.62
C ASP A 60 -29.41 -6.02 -4.79
N LYS A 61 -30.72 -5.73 -4.78
CA LYS A 61 -31.69 -6.26 -5.74
C LYS A 61 -31.49 -5.74 -7.17
N ASP A 62 -30.78 -4.63 -7.33
CA ASP A 62 -30.52 -3.96 -8.60
C ASP A 62 -29.07 -4.20 -9.09
N PHE A 63 -28.39 -5.20 -8.51
CA PHE A 63 -26.96 -5.49 -8.72
C PHE A 63 -26.02 -4.34 -8.35
N GLN A 64 -26.50 -3.37 -7.56
CA GLN A 64 -25.68 -2.32 -6.96
C GLN A 64 -25.04 -2.86 -5.67
N LEU A 65 -23.91 -2.30 -5.26
CA LEU A 65 -23.26 -2.70 -4.02
C LEU A 65 -23.72 -1.83 -2.86
N ALA A 66 -24.24 -2.48 -1.83
CA ALA A 66 -24.56 -1.85 -0.56
C ALA A 66 -23.47 -2.15 0.49
N ALA A 67 -22.96 -1.09 1.11
CA ALA A 67 -22.09 -1.19 2.26
C ALA A 67 -22.80 -1.88 3.44
N LYS A 68 -22.16 -2.89 4.03
CA LYS A 68 -22.60 -3.51 5.28
C LYS A 68 -21.72 -3.01 6.42
N THR A 69 -21.14 -3.93 7.20
CA THR A 69 -20.25 -3.64 8.31
C THR A 69 -18.78 -3.68 7.88
N LYS A 70 -17.90 -3.02 8.64
CA LYS A 70 -16.45 -3.26 8.50
C LYS A 70 -16.16 -4.72 8.84
N ALA A 71 -15.35 -5.38 8.03
CA ALA A 71 -14.94 -6.75 8.24
C ALA A 71 -14.18 -6.88 9.57
N GLY A 72 -14.59 -7.82 10.41
CA GLY A 72 -13.78 -8.26 11.54
C GLY A 72 -12.67 -9.21 11.10
N MET A 73 -11.77 -9.58 12.02
CA MET A 73 -10.67 -10.52 11.73
C MET A 73 -11.18 -11.88 11.20
N PHE A 74 -12.37 -12.31 11.61
CA PHE A 74 -13.01 -13.55 11.16
C PHE A 74 -13.73 -13.44 9.80
N ASP A 75 -14.02 -12.24 9.31
CA ASP A 75 -14.69 -12.05 8.02
C ASP A 75 -13.74 -12.29 6.82
N PHE A 76 -12.42 -12.20 7.02
CA PHE A 76 -11.43 -12.48 5.97
C PHE A 76 -11.37 -13.96 5.56
N LEU A 77 -11.87 -14.86 6.42
CA LEU A 77 -12.02 -16.28 6.11
C LEU A 77 -13.30 -16.57 5.30
N MET A 78 -14.21 -15.60 5.20
CA MET A 78 -15.48 -15.74 4.51
C MET A 78 -15.36 -15.18 3.10
N ARG A 79 -15.70 -16.01 2.10
CA ARG A 79 -15.84 -15.54 0.71
C ARG A 79 -16.84 -14.38 0.68
N GLY A 80 -16.41 -13.24 0.15
CA GLY A 80 -17.20 -12.01 0.15
C GLY A 80 -16.72 -11.01 -0.89
N ILE A 81 -17.41 -9.88 -0.96
CA ILE A 81 -16.96 -8.71 -1.71
C ILE A 81 -16.45 -7.71 -0.67
N PHE A 82 -15.23 -7.22 -0.84
CA PHE A 82 -14.61 -6.29 0.10
C PHE A 82 -14.12 -5.05 -0.62
N ALA A 83 -14.26 -3.90 0.03
CA ALA A 83 -13.75 -2.63 -0.47
C ALA A 83 -12.25 -2.46 -0.15
N HIS A 84 -11.50 -2.00 -1.13
CA HIS A 84 -10.08 -1.74 -1.13
C HIS A 84 -9.85 -0.31 -1.59
N ALA A 85 -8.88 0.39 -1.01
CA ALA A 85 -8.44 1.67 -1.53
C ALA A 85 -7.37 1.43 -2.60
N VAL A 86 -7.51 2.13 -3.72
CA VAL A 86 -6.52 2.16 -4.81
C VAL A 86 -5.92 3.56 -4.82
N LEU A 87 -4.60 3.65 -4.70
CA LEU A 87 -3.91 4.95 -4.71
C LEU A 87 -3.68 5.41 -6.15
N HIS A 88 -4.18 6.60 -6.48
CA HIS A 88 -3.92 7.27 -7.75
C HIS A 88 -2.98 8.44 -7.51
N ARG A 89 -1.83 8.41 -8.18
CA ARG A 89 -0.85 9.50 -8.16
C ARG A 89 -1.07 10.40 -9.37
N LEU A 90 -1.13 11.70 -9.12
CA LEU A 90 -1.27 12.75 -10.14
C LEU A 90 0.06 13.48 -10.40
N THR A 91 1.12 13.06 -9.71
CA THR A 91 2.49 13.54 -9.89
C THR A 91 3.44 12.36 -9.89
N THR A 92 4.64 12.54 -10.47
CA THR A 92 5.70 11.54 -10.43
C THR A 92 5.98 11.07 -9.00
N ALA A 93 6.37 9.81 -8.87
CA ALA A 93 6.78 9.23 -7.61
C ALA A 93 8.27 9.53 -7.35
N PRO A 94 8.68 9.79 -6.10
CA PRO A 94 10.10 9.91 -5.79
C PRO A 94 10.77 8.53 -5.81
N ILE A 95 12.09 8.55 -6.00
CA ILE A 95 12.96 7.43 -5.63
C ILE A 95 13.12 7.47 -4.10
N PRO A 96 12.80 6.38 -3.37
CA PRO A 96 13.01 6.30 -1.93
C PRO A 96 14.46 6.60 -1.54
N ASP A 97 14.67 7.29 -0.42
CA ASP A 97 16.02 7.65 0.04
C ASP A 97 16.62 6.58 0.96
N LYS A 98 17.70 5.94 0.51
CA LYS A 98 18.44 4.93 1.29
C LYS A 98 18.94 5.49 2.62
N GLN A 99 19.40 6.74 2.68
CA GLN A 99 19.89 7.33 3.93
C GLN A 99 18.75 7.55 4.92
N GLN A 100 17.56 7.92 4.43
CA GLN A 100 16.36 7.98 5.26
C GLN A 100 15.99 6.60 5.83
N MET A 101 16.13 5.52 5.05
CA MET A 101 15.91 4.15 5.53
C MET A 101 16.87 3.80 6.69
N ILE A 102 18.17 4.00 6.47
CA ILE A 102 19.21 3.71 7.46
C ILE A 102 18.96 4.49 8.75
N GLN A 103 18.62 5.78 8.63
CA GLN A 103 18.34 6.62 9.79
C GLN A 103 17.06 6.18 10.53
N THR A 104 16.04 5.73 9.81
CA THR A 104 14.80 5.19 10.39
C THR A 104 15.08 3.94 11.22
N ILE A 105 15.89 3.03 10.69
CA ILE A 105 16.30 1.80 11.38
C ILE A 105 17.17 2.13 12.59
N ARG A 106 18.17 3.01 12.43
CA ARG A 106 19.08 3.45 13.50
C ARG A 106 18.33 4.03 14.70
N ASN A 107 17.28 4.81 14.44
CA ASN A 107 16.47 5.46 15.47
C ASN A 107 15.45 4.54 16.14
N SER A 108 15.26 3.32 15.63
CA SER A 108 14.30 2.35 16.16
C SER A 108 14.93 1.54 17.29
N LEU A 109 14.20 1.35 18.40
CA LEU A 109 14.69 0.69 19.59
C LEU A 109 14.59 -0.86 19.47
N PRO A 110 15.69 -1.62 19.61
CA PRO A 110 15.64 -3.07 19.68
C PRO A 110 14.75 -3.59 20.82
N GLY A 111 14.13 -4.76 20.62
CA GLY A 111 13.15 -5.35 21.53
C GLY A 111 11.70 -4.88 21.28
N THR A 112 11.50 -3.81 20.52
CA THR A 112 10.17 -3.38 20.03
C THR A 112 9.92 -3.98 18.64
N PRO A 113 8.72 -4.51 18.34
CA PRO A 113 8.43 -5.11 17.05
C PRO A 113 8.07 -4.03 16.01
N TRP A 114 9.10 -3.51 15.36
CA TRP A 114 8.98 -2.47 14.35
C TRP A 114 8.61 -3.06 12.99
N LEU A 115 7.66 -2.41 12.31
CA LEU A 115 7.47 -2.57 10.88
C LEU A 115 8.11 -1.39 10.16
N LEU A 116 9.17 -1.63 9.40
CA LEU A 116 9.70 -0.66 8.43
C LEU A 116 8.82 -0.67 7.17
N TYR A 117 8.51 0.51 6.65
CA TYR A 117 7.68 0.64 5.47
C TYR A 117 7.99 1.93 4.68
N LEU A 118 7.62 1.93 3.40
CA LEU A 118 7.48 3.16 2.61
C LEU A 118 6.05 3.65 2.71
N ASN A 119 5.90 4.92 3.03
CA ASN A 119 4.58 5.53 3.03
C ASN A 119 4.11 5.88 1.61
N ILE A 120 2.87 6.35 1.45
CA ILE A 120 2.33 6.80 0.15
C ILE A 120 3.06 7.99 -0.46
N SER A 121 3.98 8.63 0.26
CA SER A 121 4.87 9.66 -0.29
C SER A 121 6.23 9.10 -0.71
N GLY A 122 6.48 7.80 -0.56
CA GLY A 122 7.78 7.18 -0.86
C GLY A 122 8.83 7.45 0.22
N HIS A 123 8.42 7.83 1.43
CA HIS A 123 9.32 8.06 2.55
C HIS A 123 9.36 6.85 3.49
N PHE A 124 10.55 6.49 3.95
CA PHE A 124 10.73 5.47 4.97
C PHE A 124 10.18 5.93 6.32
N ARG A 125 9.44 5.02 6.95
CA ARG A 125 8.81 5.18 8.25
C ARG A 125 8.87 3.84 8.99
N ALA A 126 8.77 3.90 10.31
CA ALA A 126 8.63 2.72 11.15
C ALA A 126 7.45 2.90 12.10
N ILE A 127 6.66 1.85 12.28
CA ILE A 127 5.62 1.81 13.31
C ILE A 127 5.87 0.68 14.30
N ASP A 128 5.59 0.95 15.57
CA ASP A 128 5.51 -0.09 16.59
C ASP A 128 4.18 -0.84 16.41
N THR A 129 4.29 -2.13 16.10
CA THR A 129 3.15 -2.98 15.79
C THR A 129 2.36 -3.43 17.03
N GLN A 130 2.86 -3.17 18.24
CA GLN A 130 2.08 -3.36 19.48
C GLN A 130 1.02 -2.28 19.67
N SER A 131 1.31 -1.06 19.23
CA SER A 131 0.46 0.12 19.43
C SER A 131 -0.24 0.60 18.17
N SER A 132 0.18 0.14 16.99
CA SER A 132 -0.32 0.61 15.70
C SER A 132 -0.93 -0.52 14.86
N ARG A 133 -1.98 -0.19 14.09
CA ARG A 133 -2.60 -1.13 13.15
C ARG A 133 -1.84 -1.13 11.82
N ILE A 134 -1.61 -2.34 11.29
CA ILE A 134 -1.06 -2.55 9.95
C ILE A 134 -2.20 -2.71 8.94
N ILE A 135 -3.19 -3.55 9.28
CA ILE A 135 -4.30 -3.89 8.39
C ILE A 135 -5.22 -2.67 8.22
N GLY A 136 -5.39 -2.23 6.97
CA GLY A 136 -6.23 -1.10 6.60
C GLY A 136 -5.59 0.27 6.80
N ASN A 137 -4.31 0.34 7.18
CA ASN A 137 -3.57 1.60 7.29
C ASN A 137 -3.18 2.09 5.88
N LEU A 138 -3.79 3.19 5.45
CA LEU A 138 -3.58 3.74 4.11
C LEU A 138 -2.31 4.58 3.96
N ASP A 139 -1.54 4.77 5.03
CA ASP A 139 -0.21 5.34 4.91
C ASP A 139 0.80 4.31 4.37
N ILE A 140 0.57 3.00 4.57
CA ILE A 140 1.51 1.93 4.22
C ILE A 140 1.38 1.55 2.74
N ALA A 141 2.30 2.03 1.90
CA ALA A 141 2.36 1.64 0.49
C ALA A 141 3.11 0.32 0.28
N VAL A 142 4.31 0.21 0.86
CA VAL A 142 5.18 -0.97 0.77
C VAL A 142 5.70 -1.30 2.16
N ARG A 143 5.70 -2.56 2.56
CA ARG A 143 6.10 -2.98 3.91
C ARG A 143 7.11 -4.11 3.88
N GLY A 144 8.07 -4.05 4.81
CA GLY A 144 9.01 -5.13 5.08
C GLY A 144 8.45 -6.16 6.07
N GLU A 145 9.36 -6.90 6.68
CA GLU A 145 9.05 -7.78 7.81
C GLU A 145 8.95 -6.98 9.13
N ILE A 146 8.31 -7.60 10.13
CA ILE A 146 8.33 -7.08 11.49
C ILE A 146 9.59 -7.60 12.18
N ALA A 147 10.45 -6.70 12.64
CA ALA A 147 11.70 -7.05 13.29
C ALA A 147 11.82 -6.40 14.67
N SER A 148 12.49 -7.11 15.59
CA SER A 148 12.78 -6.63 16.94
C SER A 148 14.20 -6.91 17.41
N SER A 149 14.92 -7.85 16.77
CA SER A 149 16.30 -8.15 17.13
C SER A 149 17.22 -6.96 16.83
N PRO A 150 18.24 -6.69 17.66
CA PRO A 150 19.32 -5.75 17.32
C PRO A 150 20.05 -6.09 16.02
N ASP A 151 19.93 -7.32 15.52
CA ASP A 151 20.51 -7.73 14.23
C ASP A 151 19.82 -7.07 13.03
N TYR A 152 18.56 -6.61 13.19
CA TYR A 152 17.75 -6.05 12.11
C TYR A 152 17.26 -4.63 12.40
N ILE A 153 17.29 -4.19 13.67
CA ILE A 153 16.80 -2.89 14.13
C ILE A 153 17.87 -2.20 14.99
N GLY A 154 17.90 -0.86 14.93
CA GLY A 154 18.76 -0.03 15.77
C GLY A 154 20.15 0.20 15.17
N PRO A 155 21.07 0.78 15.96
CA PRO A 155 22.38 1.21 15.45
C PRO A 155 23.21 0.08 14.83
N LEU A 156 23.27 -1.08 15.49
CA LEU A 156 24.06 -2.23 15.01
C LEU A 156 23.62 -2.69 13.61
N ALA A 157 22.31 -2.84 13.41
CA ALA A 157 21.74 -3.16 12.11
C ALA A 157 22.01 -2.07 11.06
N SER A 158 21.89 -0.79 11.46
CA SER A 158 22.08 0.33 10.54
C SER A 158 23.52 0.49 10.01
N ASP A 159 24.49 -0.06 10.74
CA ASP A 159 25.91 -0.03 10.37
C ASP A 159 26.32 -1.25 9.51
N ASN A 160 25.39 -2.19 9.27
CA ASN A 160 25.60 -3.33 8.40
C ASN A 160 25.27 -2.97 6.94
N ASP A 161 26.27 -2.42 6.23
CA ASP A 161 26.13 -1.95 4.85
C ASP A 161 25.56 -2.98 3.87
N PRO A 162 26.02 -4.25 3.83
CA PRO A 162 25.43 -5.28 2.96
C PRO A 162 23.93 -5.48 3.21
N MET A 163 23.53 -5.60 4.48
CA MET A 163 22.13 -5.80 4.85
C MET A 163 21.28 -4.58 4.50
N MET A 164 21.77 -3.36 4.75
CA MET A 164 21.08 -2.12 4.35
C MET A 164 21.01 -1.96 2.83
N GLY A 165 22.00 -2.47 2.09
CA GLY A 165 21.96 -2.55 0.62
C GLY A 165 20.84 -3.46 0.13
N GLU A 166 20.81 -4.69 0.62
CA GLU A 166 19.79 -5.68 0.25
C GLU A 166 18.38 -5.20 0.59
N LEU A 167 18.16 -4.74 1.83
CA LEU A 167 16.85 -4.27 2.27
C LEU A 167 16.35 -3.08 1.43
N TYR A 168 17.22 -2.11 1.15
CA TYR A 168 16.86 -0.98 0.29
C TYR A 168 16.44 -1.45 -1.10
N HIS A 169 17.17 -2.42 -1.66
CA HIS A 169 16.87 -3.00 -2.96
C HIS A 169 15.51 -3.71 -2.99
N GLN A 170 15.17 -4.45 -1.93
CA GLN A 170 13.85 -5.05 -1.76
C GLN A 170 12.74 -3.98 -1.72
N PHE A 171 12.98 -2.85 -1.03
CA PHE A 171 12.02 -1.74 -1.01
C PHE A 171 11.86 -1.04 -2.36
N LEU A 172 12.93 -0.89 -3.15
CA LEU A 172 12.82 -0.37 -4.52
C LEU A 172 11.94 -1.27 -5.39
N ALA A 173 12.10 -2.58 -5.28
CA ALA A 173 11.28 -3.54 -6.00
C ALA A 173 9.81 -3.47 -5.59
N GLY A 174 9.53 -3.47 -4.28
CA GLY A 174 8.17 -3.31 -3.77
C GLY A 174 7.55 -1.95 -4.12
N TRP A 175 8.36 -0.89 -4.18
CA TRP A 175 7.90 0.44 -4.61
C TRP A 175 7.46 0.44 -6.06
N LEU A 176 8.26 -0.13 -6.96
CA LEU A 176 7.89 -0.27 -8.36
C LEU A 176 6.61 -1.11 -8.54
N GLU A 177 6.43 -2.18 -7.77
CA GLU A 177 5.19 -2.97 -7.77
C GLU A 177 3.99 -2.13 -7.30
N HIS A 178 4.13 -1.36 -6.21
CA HIS A 178 3.10 -0.44 -5.75
C HIS A 178 2.74 0.58 -6.85
N LEU A 179 3.74 1.19 -7.50
CA LEU A 179 3.51 2.18 -8.56
C LEU A 179 2.82 1.61 -9.80
N THR A 180 3.11 0.35 -10.15
CA THR A 180 2.57 -0.28 -11.36
C THR A 180 1.19 -0.91 -11.14
N THR A 181 0.87 -1.29 -9.91
CA THR A 181 -0.40 -1.98 -9.59
C THR A 181 -1.37 -1.14 -8.77
N SER A 182 -0.92 -0.01 -8.22
CA SER A 182 -1.65 0.84 -7.27
C SER A 182 -2.10 0.12 -5.99
N ASN A 183 -1.59 -1.09 -5.74
CA ASN A 183 -1.90 -1.87 -4.54
C ASN A 183 -1.27 -1.25 -3.30
N MET A 184 -1.99 -1.33 -2.18
CA MET A 184 -1.52 -0.86 -0.89
C MET A 184 -0.92 -2.00 -0.07
N ALA A 185 -0.01 -1.66 0.85
CA ALA A 185 0.68 -2.58 1.74
C ALA A 185 1.39 -3.75 1.02
N VAL A 186 1.96 -3.48 -0.17
CA VAL A 186 2.77 -4.43 -0.95
C VAL A 186 3.91 -4.96 -0.08
N PHE A 187 4.07 -6.27 -0.03
CA PHE A 187 5.17 -6.87 0.72
C PHE A 187 6.44 -6.80 -0.12
N VAL A 188 7.57 -6.45 0.49
CA VAL A 188 8.85 -6.49 -0.23
C VAL A 188 9.16 -7.91 -0.70
N PRO A 189 9.69 -8.11 -1.91
CA PRO A 189 10.01 -9.44 -2.41
C PRO A 189 11.26 -10.02 -1.75
N ASP A 190 11.40 -11.35 -1.81
CA ASP A 190 12.62 -12.04 -1.39
C ASP A 190 13.84 -11.59 -2.21
N ALA A 191 15.01 -11.53 -1.56
CA ALA A 191 16.26 -11.06 -2.19
C ALA A 191 16.61 -11.83 -3.48
N GLU A 192 16.28 -13.12 -3.54
CA GLU A 192 16.53 -14.00 -4.69
C GLU A 192 15.73 -13.63 -5.95
N LYS A 193 14.66 -12.84 -5.80
CA LYS A 193 13.78 -12.41 -6.91
C LYS A 193 14.16 -11.03 -7.46
N LEU A 194 15.16 -10.38 -6.86
CA LEU A 194 15.57 -9.04 -7.24
C LEU A 194 16.28 -9.04 -8.59
N LYS A 195 15.98 -8.02 -9.39
CA LYS A 195 16.80 -7.62 -10.54
C LYS A 195 17.97 -6.78 -10.05
N GLU A 196 18.76 -6.21 -10.96
CA GLU A 196 19.80 -5.25 -10.59
C GLU A 196 19.20 -3.93 -10.07
N GLU A 197 19.90 -3.25 -9.15
CA GLU A 197 19.41 -2.00 -8.53
C GLU A 197 19.08 -0.92 -9.58
N SER A 198 19.95 -0.79 -10.59
CA SER A 198 19.78 0.17 -11.69
C SER A 198 18.49 -0.04 -12.48
N PHE A 199 18.03 -1.30 -12.61
CA PHE A 199 16.75 -1.59 -13.27
C PHE A 199 15.59 -0.90 -12.54
N TYR A 200 15.55 -0.99 -11.21
CA TYR A 200 14.48 -0.39 -10.41
C TYR A 200 14.55 1.13 -10.42
N LEU A 201 15.75 1.70 -10.26
CA LEU A 201 15.94 3.15 -10.30
C LEU A 201 15.48 3.74 -11.64
N GLU A 202 15.88 3.15 -12.76
CA GLU A 202 15.44 3.58 -14.09
C GLU A 202 13.94 3.40 -14.31
N ALA A 203 13.37 2.28 -13.84
CA ALA A 203 11.95 2.00 -14.00
C ALA A 203 11.08 2.97 -13.18
N ILE A 204 11.49 3.31 -11.96
CA ILE A 204 10.80 4.29 -11.10
C ILE A 204 10.92 5.69 -11.71
N ASP A 205 12.10 6.09 -12.19
CA ASP A 205 12.32 7.40 -12.81
C ASP A 205 11.49 7.60 -14.08
N ARG A 206 11.34 6.55 -14.90
CA ARG A 206 10.53 6.57 -16.12
C ARG A 206 9.03 6.42 -15.87
N TRP A 207 8.62 5.96 -14.69
CA TRP A 207 7.22 5.74 -14.37
C TRP A 207 6.43 7.06 -14.45
N GLN A 208 5.25 7.00 -15.05
CA GLN A 208 4.39 8.18 -15.25
C GLN A 208 3.14 8.10 -14.39
N PRO A 209 2.68 9.24 -13.82
CA PRO A 209 1.43 9.31 -13.09
C PRO A 209 0.22 9.05 -13.97
N GLU A 210 -0.95 8.93 -13.33
CA GLU A 210 -2.23 8.84 -14.02
C GLU A 210 -2.39 9.98 -15.04
N PRO A 211 -2.80 9.68 -16.27
CA PRO A 211 -3.11 10.71 -17.25
C PRO A 211 -4.32 11.51 -16.75
N THR A 212 -4.11 12.81 -16.51
CA THR A 212 -5.15 13.77 -16.12
C THR A 212 -6.03 14.18 -17.28
#